data_AF-A0A8D0Z5C6-F1
#
_entry.id   AF-A0A8D0Z5C6-F1
#
_cell.length_a   1.000
_cell.length_b   1.000
_cell.length_c   1.000
_cell.angle_alpha   90.00
_cell.angle_beta   90.00
_cell.angle_gamma   90.00
#
_symmetry.space_group_name_H-M   'P 1'
#
loop_
_entity.id
_entity.type
_entity.pdbx_description
1 polymer ?
#
loop_
_entity_poly.entity_id
_entity_poly.type
_entity_poly.pdbx_seq_one_letter_code
_entity_poly.pdbx_strand_id
1 'polypeptide(L)'
;MDTISDRSIMVYTLSTPKLNPEDELGLMAEHIKETSKCSICLTYLENPMYLKCGYICCFKCLNSLKKEPDGEGLLCPNCSVVSQKKDLIGARKLGELVSKVKDLEPHLTEVLRMNPRIRKLQVDVTLDADTANKQLIISEDLKTVHCGLLKQKKEACPERFSDTLCVLGLPRFTSGRHYWEVDVESSREWDVGVCKESVHRQGMIQLSPDRGFWTVSLRRGQFYSAGTVPSTVLRVNPRLHRVGIFLDLNSRSISFYHISDGSHIFTFTKLPTAEPLRPFFSPGSATRDAQCFLRICPVVNLGIDSPPANPGSSK
;
A
#
# COMPACT_ATOMS: atom_id res chain seq x y z
N MET A 1 16.88 1.57 58.84
CA MET A 1 17.50 0.26 58.58
C MET A 1 16.35 -0.72 58.39
N ASP A 2 15.56 -0.55 57.32
CA ASP A 2 15.77 -1.18 56.00
C ASP A 2 15.76 -2.70 56.15
N THR A 3 14.71 -3.42 55.74
CA THR A 3 14.55 -4.02 54.39
C THR A 3 13.53 -5.17 54.58
N ILE A 4 12.69 -5.68 53.68
CA ILE A 4 12.47 -5.60 52.22
C ILE A 4 10.96 -5.83 52.04
N SER A 5 10.30 -4.96 51.27
CA SER A 5 8.95 -5.18 50.75
C SER A 5 9.02 -6.13 49.57
N ASP A 6 8.09 -7.08 49.60
CA ASP A 6 7.72 -8.02 48.54
C ASP A 6 7.72 -7.36 47.14
N ARG A 7 8.61 -7.83 46.27
CA ARG A 7 8.60 -7.50 44.83
C ARG A 7 8.18 -8.75 44.08
N SER A 8 6.89 -8.85 43.83
CA SER A 8 6.35 -9.71 42.77
C SER A 8 6.97 -9.31 41.43
N ILE A 9 7.83 -10.19 40.90
CA ILE A 9 8.39 -10.08 39.56
C ILE A 9 7.27 -10.45 38.58
N MET A 10 6.60 -9.45 38.03
CA MET A 10 5.75 -9.63 36.86
C MET A 10 6.65 -9.91 35.65
N VAL A 11 6.82 -11.18 35.32
CA VAL A 11 7.45 -11.59 34.06
C VAL A 11 6.46 -11.26 32.94
N TYR A 12 6.60 -10.06 32.35
CA TYR A 12 5.95 -9.76 31.08
C TYR A 12 6.64 -10.59 30.01
N THR A 13 6.05 -11.73 29.65
CA THR A 13 6.34 -12.37 28.37
C THR A 13 5.95 -11.39 27.28
N LEU A 14 6.93 -10.71 26.69
CA LEU A 14 6.77 -10.00 25.42
C LEU A 14 6.40 -11.05 24.38
N SER A 15 5.10 -11.31 24.20
CA SER A 15 4.63 -12.07 23.05
C SER A 15 4.87 -11.17 21.85
N THR A 16 5.92 -11.45 21.08
CA THR A 16 6.06 -10.91 19.73
C THR A 16 4.74 -11.17 18.99
N PRO A 17 4.04 -10.16 18.47
CA PRO A 17 2.79 -10.39 17.77
C PRO A 17 3.06 -11.32 16.59
N LYS A 18 2.47 -12.52 16.61
CA LYS A 18 2.51 -13.43 15.47
C LYS A 18 1.83 -12.73 14.28
N LEU A 19 2.57 -12.52 13.20
CA LEU A 19 1.96 -12.12 11.92
C LEU A 19 0.91 -13.18 11.51
N ASN A 20 -0.09 -12.79 10.72
CA ASN A 20 -1.06 -13.76 10.17
C ASN A 20 -0.39 -14.50 9.02
N PRO A 21 -0.95 -15.67 8.66
CA PRO A 21 -0.56 -16.36 7.45
C PRO A 21 -0.70 -15.52 6.16
N GLU A 22 -1.61 -14.54 6.09
CA GLU A 22 -1.87 -13.76 4.87
C GLU A 22 -0.90 -12.57 4.65
N ASP A 23 -0.55 -11.82 5.71
CA ASP A 23 0.48 -10.78 5.65
C ASP A 23 1.87 -11.44 5.58
N GLU A 24 2.06 -12.60 6.23
CA GLU A 24 3.22 -13.46 5.98
C GLU A 24 3.28 -13.87 4.51
N LEU A 25 2.17 -14.31 3.91
CA LEU A 25 2.14 -14.72 2.50
C LEU A 25 2.46 -13.56 1.55
N GLY A 26 1.94 -12.35 1.81
CA GLY A 26 2.24 -11.15 1.01
C GLY A 26 3.70 -10.74 1.10
N LEU A 27 4.25 -10.64 2.32
CA LEU A 27 5.67 -10.33 2.56
C LEU A 27 6.58 -11.43 2.00
N MET A 28 6.20 -12.71 2.16
CA MET A 28 6.91 -13.85 1.57
C MET A 28 6.88 -13.79 0.05
N ALA A 29 5.73 -13.48 -0.57
CA ALA A 29 5.62 -13.39 -2.03
C ALA A 29 6.51 -12.27 -2.59
N GLU A 30 6.51 -11.10 -1.97
CA GLU A 30 7.38 -9.99 -2.40
C GLU A 30 8.87 -10.31 -2.16
N HIS A 31 9.21 -10.88 -1.00
CA HIS A 31 10.57 -11.31 -0.71
C HIS A 31 11.05 -12.41 -1.68
N ILE A 32 10.20 -13.38 -2.00
CA ILE A 32 10.48 -14.43 -3.00
C ILE A 32 10.70 -13.79 -4.38
N LYS A 33 9.86 -12.83 -4.78
CA LYS A 33 10.04 -12.10 -6.04
C LYS A 33 11.38 -11.36 -6.07
N GLU A 34 11.78 -10.69 -5.00
CA GLU A 34 13.06 -9.97 -4.98
C GLU A 34 14.28 -10.90 -4.92
N THR A 35 14.21 -11.94 -4.09
CA THR A 35 15.30 -12.93 -3.96
C THR A 35 15.45 -13.82 -5.19
N SER A 36 14.40 -13.93 -6.01
CA SER A 36 14.44 -14.64 -7.30
C SER A 36 15.06 -13.82 -8.44
N LYS A 37 15.47 -12.57 -8.21
CA LYS A 37 16.11 -11.70 -9.22
C LYS A 37 17.63 -11.73 -9.13
N CYS A 38 18.25 -11.61 -10.29
CA CYS A 38 19.68 -11.41 -10.44
C CYS A 38 20.04 -9.97 -10.08
N SER A 39 20.98 -9.77 -9.15
CA SER A 39 21.43 -8.42 -8.77
C SER A 39 22.22 -7.68 -9.86
N ILE A 40 22.56 -8.35 -10.97
CA ILE A 40 23.30 -7.75 -12.09
C ILE A 40 22.33 -7.24 -13.15
N CYS A 41 21.45 -8.08 -13.68
CA CYS A 41 20.49 -7.69 -14.74
C CYS A 41 19.12 -7.28 -14.22
N LEU A 42 18.86 -7.42 -12.91
CA LEU A 42 17.62 -7.06 -12.22
C LEU A 42 16.37 -7.80 -12.72
N THR A 43 16.54 -8.87 -13.49
CA THR A 43 15.48 -9.78 -13.94
C THR A 43 15.51 -11.08 -13.12
N TYR A 44 14.51 -11.95 -13.29
CA TYR A 44 14.52 -13.30 -12.73
C TYR A 44 15.81 -14.06 -13.07
N LEU A 45 16.31 -14.84 -12.11
CA LEU A 45 17.51 -15.67 -12.23
C LEU A 45 17.32 -16.75 -13.31
N GLU A 46 17.91 -16.53 -14.48
CA GLU A 46 17.97 -17.51 -15.57
C GLU A 46 19.29 -18.29 -15.53
N ASN A 47 19.19 -19.62 -15.42
CA ASN A 47 20.36 -20.51 -15.26
C ASN A 47 21.32 -20.00 -14.17
N PRO A 48 20.88 -19.92 -12.91
CA PRO A 48 21.67 -19.31 -11.84
C PRO A 48 23.00 -20.05 -11.60
N MET A 49 24.04 -19.27 -11.32
CA MET A 49 25.39 -19.72 -11.02
C MET A 49 25.84 -19.16 -9.68
N TYR A 50 26.36 -20.03 -8.82
CA TYR A 50 27.04 -19.64 -7.60
C TYR A 50 28.52 -19.38 -7.86
N LEU A 51 29.01 -18.29 -7.30
CA LEU A 51 30.44 -18.07 -7.07
C LEU A 51 30.90 -18.84 -5.82
N LYS A 52 32.22 -18.96 -5.66
CA LYS A 52 32.87 -19.62 -4.51
C LYS A 52 32.36 -19.14 -3.15
N CYS A 53 32.06 -17.84 -3.04
CA CYS A 53 31.57 -17.20 -1.83
C CYS A 53 30.04 -17.33 -1.61
N GLY A 54 29.32 -18.00 -2.50
CA GLY A 54 27.85 -18.14 -2.45
C GLY A 54 27.07 -17.01 -3.10
N TYR A 55 27.74 -15.99 -3.67
CA TYR A 55 27.07 -14.99 -4.50
C TYR A 55 26.42 -15.65 -5.72
N ILE A 56 25.21 -15.21 -6.07
CA ILE A 56 24.38 -15.79 -7.14
C ILE A 56 24.06 -14.77 -8.22
N CYS A 57 24.19 -15.18 -9.49
CA CYS A 57 23.72 -14.41 -10.65
C CYS A 57 23.35 -15.33 -11.81
N CYS A 58 22.75 -14.80 -12.88
CA CYS A 58 22.48 -15.56 -14.10
C CYS A 58 23.79 -16.01 -14.77
N PHE A 59 23.79 -17.17 -15.43
CA PHE A 59 24.93 -17.64 -16.22
C PHE A 59 25.45 -16.58 -17.22
N LYS A 60 24.53 -15.92 -17.93
CA LYS A 60 24.88 -14.84 -18.88
C LYS A 60 25.51 -13.63 -18.21
N CYS A 61 25.20 -13.37 -16.94
CA CYS A 61 25.70 -12.22 -16.18
C CYS A 61 27.09 -12.45 -15.59
N LEU A 62 27.63 -13.68 -15.63
CA LEU A 62 29.02 -13.94 -15.25
C LEU A 62 29.99 -13.10 -16.08
N ASN A 63 29.68 -12.88 -17.36
CA ASN A 63 30.50 -12.09 -18.27
C ASN A 63 30.55 -10.58 -17.90
N SER A 64 29.64 -10.11 -17.05
CA SER A 64 29.61 -8.74 -16.55
C SER A 64 30.42 -8.55 -15.27
N LEU A 65 30.92 -9.64 -14.67
CA LEU A 65 31.76 -9.58 -13.48
C LEU A 65 33.18 -9.15 -13.84
N LYS A 66 33.83 -8.41 -12.93
CA LYS A 66 35.23 -8.03 -13.09
C LYS A 66 36.11 -9.28 -13.05
N LYS A 67 37.11 -9.34 -13.94
CA LYS A 67 38.16 -10.35 -13.88
C LYS A 67 39.24 -9.95 -12.89
N GLU A 68 39.92 -10.94 -12.35
CA GLU A 68 41.15 -10.75 -11.58
C GLU A 68 42.24 -10.11 -12.47
N PRO A 69 43.09 -9.20 -11.94
CA PRO A 69 44.04 -8.43 -12.74
C PRO A 69 44.97 -9.25 -13.66
N ASP A 70 45.42 -10.41 -13.18
CA ASP A 70 46.40 -11.26 -13.87
C ASP A 70 45.85 -12.67 -14.19
N GLY A 71 44.52 -12.83 -14.27
CA GLY A 71 43.92 -14.15 -14.42
C GLY A 71 42.52 -14.16 -15.03
N GLU A 72 41.97 -15.36 -15.20
CA GLU A 72 40.60 -15.57 -15.70
C GLU A 72 39.57 -15.69 -14.57
N GLY A 73 40.01 -15.57 -13.31
CA GLY A 73 39.14 -15.62 -12.14
C GLY A 73 38.12 -14.48 -12.12
N LEU A 74 36.91 -14.76 -11.65
CA LEU A 74 35.85 -13.76 -11.52
C LEU A 74 35.81 -13.21 -10.09
N LEU A 75 35.79 -11.89 -9.95
CA LEU A 75 35.66 -11.19 -8.68
C LEU A 75 34.18 -11.03 -8.31
N CYS A 76 33.83 -11.47 -7.10
CA CYS A 76 32.51 -11.22 -6.54
C CYS A 76 32.28 -9.70 -6.33
N PRO A 77 31.15 -9.14 -6.75
CA PRO A 77 30.88 -7.70 -6.60
C PRO A 77 30.63 -7.29 -5.15
N ASN A 78 30.26 -8.23 -4.26
CA ASN A 78 29.92 -7.92 -2.86
C ASN A 78 31.10 -8.08 -1.89
N CYS A 79 32.04 -8.99 -2.17
CA CYS A 79 33.09 -9.35 -1.22
C CYS A 79 34.49 -9.49 -1.85
N SER A 80 34.61 -9.26 -3.16
CA SER A 80 35.87 -9.35 -3.91
C SER A 80 36.57 -10.71 -3.90
N VAL A 81 35.95 -11.76 -3.34
CA VAL A 81 36.46 -13.13 -3.41
C VAL A 81 36.53 -13.59 -4.86
N VAL A 82 37.69 -14.13 -5.26
CA VAL A 82 37.94 -14.69 -6.59
C VAL A 82 37.34 -16.09 -6.69
N SER A 83 36.60 -16.32 -7.77
CA SER A 83 36.08 -17.64 -8.17
C SER A 83 36.69 -18.07 -9.49
N GLN A 84 37.39 -19.21 -9.48
CA GLN A 84 37.93 -19.82 -10.69
C GLN A 84 36.83 -20.64 -11.39
N LYS A 85 37.06 -21.03 -12.65
CA LYS A 85 36.08 -21.81 -13.45
C LYS A 85 35.55 -23.06 -12.73
N LYS A 86 36.42 -23.75 -11.99
CA LYS A 86 36.06 -24.96 -11.20
C LYS A 86 35.22 -24.67 -9.95
N ASP A 87 35.25 -23.42 -9.47
CA ASP A 87 34.51 -22.99 -8.28
C ASP A 87 33.07 -22.54 -8.62
N LEU A 88 32.74 -22.45 -9.91
CA LEU A 88 31.41 -22.05 -10.38
C LEU A 88 30.45 -23.23 -10.30
N ILE A 89 29.33 -23.06 -9.59
CA ILE A 89 28.35 -24.12 -9.38
C ILE A 89 27.02 -23.72 -10.00
N GLY A 90 26.51 -24.51 -10.95
CA GLY A 90 25.18 -24.31 -11.54
C GLY A 90 24.07 -24.71 -10.57
N ALA A 91 23.14 -23.80 -10.32
CA ALA A 91 22.04 -23.97 -9.36
C ALA A 91 20.74 -24.38 -10.06
N ARG A 92 20.75 -25.50 -10.81
CA ARG A 92 19.61 -25.91 -11.67
C ARG A 92 18.27 -25.96 -10.93
N LYS A 93 18.23 -26.58 -9.74
CA LYS A 93 16.99 -26.68 -8.94
C LYS A 93 16.41 -25.32 -8.55
N LEU A 94 17.29 -24.35 -8.23
CA LEU A 94 16.87 -22.98 -7.96
C LEU A 94 16.32 -22.31 -9.22
N GLY A 95 16.96 -22.54 -10.38
CA GLY A 95 16.42 -22.09 -11.66
C GLY A 95 15.02 -22.64 -11.97
N GLU A 96 14.77 -23.91 -11.67
CA GLU A 96 13.45 -24.54 -11.81
C GLU A 96 12.41 -23.92 -10.87
N LEU A 97 12.77 -23.60 -9.61
CA LEU A 97 11.89 -22.90 -8.67
C LEU A 97 11.58 -21.47 -9.12
N VAL A 98 12.60 -20.72 -9.55
CA VAL A 98 12.44 -19.35 -10.07
C VAL A 98 11.54 -19.34 -11.31
N SER A 99 11.65 -20.34 -12.19
CA SER A 99 10.73 -20.49 -13.33
C SER A 99 9.29 -20.65 -12.86
N LYS A 100 9.02 -21.50 -11.86
CA LYS A 100 7.67 -21.67 -11.33
C LYS A 100 7.13 -20.38 -10.71
N VAL A 101 7.95 -19.61 -9.99
CA VAL A 101 7.55 -18.30 -9.45
C VAL A 101 7.17 -17.35 -10.58
N LYS A 102 7.98 -17.29 -11.63
CA LYS A 102 7.71 -16.49 -12.84
C LYS A 102 6.41 -16.92 -13.53
N ASP A 103 6.15 -18.23 -13.63
CA ASP A 103 4.95 -18.78 -14.27
C ASP A 103 3.67 -18.55 -13.43
N LEU A 104 3.80 -18.51 -12.10
CA LEU A 104 2.67 -18.26 -11.18
C LEU A 104 2.29 -16.78 -11.07
N GLU A 105 3.22 -15.86 -11.35
CA GLU A 105 3.00 -14.42 -11.19
C GLU A 105 1.79 -13.88 -11.98
N PRO A 106 1.57 -14.23 -13.27
CA PRO A 106 0.39 -13.82 -14.00
C PRO A 106 -0.91 -14.34 -13.37
N HIS A 107 -0.92 -15.58 -12.89
CA HIS A 107 -2.09 -16.17 -12.24
C HIS A 107 -2.43 -15.46 -10.93
N LEU A 108 -1.43 -15.16 -10.11
CA LEU A 108 -1.62 -14.38 -8.87
C LEU A 108 -2.14 -12.97 -9.17
N THR A 109 -1.60 -12.33 -10.21
CA THR A 109 -2.04 -10.99 -10.64
C THR A 109 -3.52 -11.00 -11.06
N GLU A 110 -3.96 -12.02 -11.79
CA GLU A 110 -5.35 -12.15 -12.22
C GLU A 110 -6.29 -12.48 -11.05
N VAL A 111 -5.88 -13.36 -10.13
CA VAL A 111 -6.70 -13.71 -8.95
C VAL A 111 -6.88 -12.51 -8.01
N LEU A 112 -5.85 -11.67 -7.86
CA LEU A 112 -5.90 -10.47 -7.02
C LEU A 112 -6.60 -9.30 -7.71
N ARG A 113 -6.84 -9.38 -9.01
CA ARG A 113 -7.48 -8.30 -9.77
C ARG A 113 -8.83 -7.94 -9.16
N MET A 114 -9.16 -6.65 -9.20
CA MET A 114 -10.43 -6.16 -8.68
C MET A 114 -11.60 -6.89 -9.35
N ASN A 115 -12.42 -7.57 -8.55
CA ASN A 115 -13.66 -8.15 -9.03
C ASN A 115 -14.66 -7.02 -9.36
N PRO A 116 -15.14 -6.89 -10.62
CA PRO A 116 -16.06 -5.81 -11.00
C PRO A 116 -17.35 -5.76 -10.18
N ARG A 117 -17.77 -6.89 -9.59
CA ARG A 117 -18.96 -6.96 -8.72
C ARG A 117 -18.82 -6.14 -7.45
N ILE A 118 -17.59 -5.82 -7.02
CA ILE A 118 -17.33 -4.96 -5.85
C ILE A 118 -17.97 -3.57 -6.04
N ARG A 119 -18.06 -3.05 -7.27
CA ARG A 119 -18.69 -1.74 -7.53
C ARG A 119 -20.17 -1.69 -7.15
N LYS A 120 -20.86 -2.83 -7.04
CA LYS A 120 -22.24 -2.88 -6.54
C LYS A 120 -22.36 -2.55 -5.04
N LEU A 121 -21.23 -2.54 -4.33
CA LEU A 121 -21.13 -2.21 -2.90
C LEU A 121 -20.69 -0.75 -2.70
N GLN A 122 -20.76 0.08 -3.75
CA GLN A 122 -20.31 1.46 -3.68
C GLN A 122 -21.23 2.24 -2.73
N VAL A 123 -20.62 2.96 -1.79
CA VAL A 123 -21.31 3.80 -0.80
C VAL A 123 -20.98 5.25 -1.05
N ASP A 124 -21.94 6.14 -0.73
CA ASP A 124 -21.70 7.57 -0.82
C ASP A 124 -20.89 8.06 0.38
N VAL A 125 -19.63 8.44 0.13
CA VAL A 125 -18.75 9.01 1.16
C VAL A 125 -18.66 10.52 0.98
N THR A 126 -18.88 11.26 2.05
CA THR A 126 -18.68 12.72 2.13
C THR A 126 -17.68 13.03 3.24
N LEU A 127 -17.00 14.16 3.14
CA LEU A 127 -15.99 14.61 4.09
C LEU A 127 -16.64 15.23 5.34
N ASP A 128 -16.08 14.90 6.51
CA ASP A 128 -16.50 15.42 7.80
C ASP A 128 -15.70 16.68 8.16
N ALA A 129 -16.28 17.86 7.87
CA ALA A 129 -15.62 19.15 8.03
C ALA A 129 -15.21 19.48 9.49
N ASP A 130 -15.84 18.84 10.48
CA ASP A 130 -15.50 19.01 11.90
C ASP A 130 -14.19 18.34 12.25
N THR A 131 -13.85 17.24 11.57
CA THR A 131 -12.58 16.53 11.74
C THR A 131 -11.42 17.18 11.01
N ALA A 132 -11.70 17.94 9.94
CA ALA A 132 -10.69 18.44 9.02
C ALA A 132 -9.67 19.39 9.68
N ASN A 133 -8.38 19.14 9.46
CA ASN A 133 -7.33 20.08 9.88
C ASN A 133 -7.62 21.51 9.37
N LYS A 134 -7.25 22.53 10.16
CA LYS A 134 -7.57 23.94 9.86
C LYS A 134 -6.95 24.45 8.54
N GLN A 135 -5.93 23.80 8.00
CA GLN A 135 -5.34 24.17 6.71
C GLN A 135 -6.08 23.54 5.52
N LEU A 136 -6.97 22.57 5.74
CA LEU A 136 -7.68 21.89 4.67
C LEU A 136 -8.93 22.66 4.24
N ILE A 137 -9.01 22.89 2.93
CA ILE A 137 -10.18 23.48 2.28
C ILE A 137 -10.99 22.32 1.69
N ILE A 138 -12.29 22.31 1.96
CA ILE A 138 -13.24 21.30 1.51
C ILE A 138 -14.23 21.99 0.57
N SER A 139 -14.55 21.36 -0.56
CA SER A 139 -15.55 21.85 -1.51
C SER A 139 -16.97 21.82 -0.92
N GLU A 140 -17.88 22.61 -1.49
CA GLU A 140 -19.28 22.72 -1.01
C GLU A 140 -20.02 21.38 -1.03
N ASP A 141 -19.71 20.51 -2.01
CA ASP A 141 -20.29 19.17 -2.13
C ASP A 141 -19.70 18.14 -1.13
N LEU A 142 -18.72 18.56 -0.31
CA LEU A 142 -18.00 17.73 0.64
C LEU A 142 -17.28 16.53 0.00
N LYS A 143 -16.94 16.58 -1.29
CA LYS A 143 -16.25 15.49 -2.00
C LYS A 143 -14.77 15.76 -2.25
N THR A 144 -14.35 17.02 -2.29
CA THR A 144 -12.97 17.40 -2.61
C THR A 144 -12.31 18.04 -1.40
N VAL A 145 -11.06 17.65 -1.15
CA VAL A 145 -10.21 18.27 -0.13
C VAL A 145 -8.83 18.57 -0.68
N HIS A 146 -8.28 19.72 -0.32
CA HIS A 146 -6.90 20.08 -0.64
C HIS A 146 -6.29 20.92 0.49
N CYS A 147 -4.96 20.99 0.53
CA CYS A 147 -4.27 21.89 1.44
C CYS A 147 -4.38 23.33 0.93
N GLY A 148 -4.80 24.24 1.80
CA GLY A 148 -4.72 25.69 1.61
C GLY A 148 -3.36 26.23 2.04
N LEU A 149 -3.07 27.49 1.65
CA LEU A 149 -1.83 28.18 2.04
C LEU A 149 -1.84 28.67 3.49
N LEU A 150 -3.03 28.92 4.05
CA LEU A 150 -3.21 29.52 5.37
C LEU A 150 -4.12 28.65 6.24
N LYS A 151 -3.90 28.71 7.56
CA LYS A 151 -4.82 28.14 8.55
C LYS A 151 -6.11 28.94 8.55
N GLN A 152 -7.24 28.26 8.36
CA GLN A 152 -8.56 28.85 8.48
C GLN A 152 -8.88 29.17 9.94
N LYS A 153 -9.57 30.29 10.15
CA LYS A 153 -10.13 30.67 11.45
C LYS A 153 -11.38 29.83 11.72
N LYS A 154 -11.17 28.61 12.21
CA LYS A 154 -12.23 27.72 12.71
C LYS A 154 -12.21 27.66 14.22
N GLU A 155 -13.40 27.53 14.81
CA GLU A 155 -13.58 27.28 16.24
C GLU A 155 -12.85 26.01 16.69
N ALA A 156 -12.61 25.90 17.99
CA ALA A 156 -12.05 24.69 18.57
C ALA A 156 -13.11 23.56 18.47
N CYS A 157 -12.71 22.44 17.88
CA CYS A 157 -13.54 21.23 17.83
C CYS A 157 -12.66 20.06 18.31
N PRO A 158 -13.04 19.34 19.38
CA PRO A 158 -12.27 18.22 19.90
C PRO A 158 -12.04 17.11 18.87
N GLU A 159 -12.98 16.96 17.93
CA GLU A 159 -12.92 15.98 16.85
C GLU A 159 -11.92 16.36 15.75
N ARG A 160 -11.34 17.57 15.78
CA ARG A 160 -10.47 18.10 14.73
C ARG A 160 -9.04 17.62 14.86
N PHE A 161 -8.42 17.23 13.73
CA PHE A 161 -6.98 17.01 13.67
C PHE A 161 -6.20 18.32 13.80
N SER A 162 -5.28 18.41 14.76
CA SER A 162 -4.60 19.69 15.07
C SER A 162 -3.44 20.00 14.13
N ASP A 163 -2.57 19.02 13.86
CA ASP A 163 -1.29 19.25 13.19
C ASP A 163 -1.20 18.49 11.86
N THR A 164 -1.70 17.26 11.80
CA THR A 164 -1.67 16.45 10.58
C THR A 164 -2.73 16.95 9.58
N LEU A 165 -2.33 17.15 8.32
CA LEU A 165 -3.17 17.61 7.21
C LEU A 165 -4.16 16.55 6.71
N CYS A 166 -5.06 16.09 7.58
CA CYS A 166 -6.03 15.03 7.26
C CYS A 166 -7.47 15.37 7.69
N VAL A 167 -8.40 14.56 7.19
CA VAL A 167 -9.84 14.65 7.39
C VAL A 167 -10.46 13.25 7.30
N LEU A 168 -11.56 13.01 8.03
CA LEU A 168 -12.33 11.76 7.95
C LEU A 168 -13.51 11.88 7.00
N GLY A 169 -13.97 10.74 6.48
CA GLY A 169 -15.30 10.64 5.85
C GLY A 169 -16.39 10.50 6.90
N LEU A 170 -17.60 11.02 6.65
CA LEU A 170 -18.75 10.97 7.55
C LEU A 170 -19.22 9.55 7.95
N PRO A 171 -19.24 8.53 7.05
CA PRO A 171 -19.72 7.20 7.40
C PRO A 171 -18.89 6.50 8.49
N ARG A 172 -19.59 5.80 9.39
CA ARG A 172 -19.04 4.95 10.45
C ARG A 172 -19.39 3.49 10.16
N PHE A 173 -18.42 2.71 9.68
CA PHE A 173 -18.64 1.32 9.30
C PHE A 173 -18.43 0.40 10.49
N THR A 174 -19.46 -0.36 10.86
CA THR A 174 -19.43 -1.33 11.96
C THR A 174 -19.64 -2.77 11.50
N SER A 175 -20.16 -2.98 10.30
CA SER A 175 -20.36 -4.30 9.70
C SER A 175 -20.48 -4.22 8.18
N GLY A 176 -20.45 -5.37 7.49
CA GLY A 176 -20.73 -5.46 6.07
C GLY A 176 -19.54 -5.13 5.17
N ARG A 177 -19.85 -4.84 3.91
CA ARG A 177 -18.87 -4.62 2.84
C ARG A 177 -19.17 -3.32 2.12
N HIS A 178 -18.16 -2.47 1.99
CA HIS A 178 -18.30 -1.10 1.52
C HIS A 178 -17.19 -0.77 0.52
N TYR A 179 -17.52 -0.01 -0.51
CA TYR A 179 -16.58 0.38 -1.55
C TYR A 179 -16.70 1.87 -1.87
N TRP A 180 -15.58 2.54 -2.10
CA TRP A 180 -15.55 3.90 -2.65
C TRP A 180 -14.29 4.13 -3.47
N GLU A 181 -14.31 5.17 -4.30
CA GLU A 181 -13.20 5.55 -5.17
C GLU A 181 -12.71 6.96 -4.84
N VAL A 182 -11.39 7.16 -4.95
CA VAL A 182 -10.75 8.45 -4.71
C VAL A 182 -9.85 8.78 -5.89
N ASP A 183 -10.15 9.89 -6.56
CA ASP A 183 -9.26 10.52 -7.52
C ASP A 183 -8.09 11.18 -6.79
N VAL A 184 -6.88 10.75 -7.16
CA VAL A 184 -5.59 11.26 -6.66
C VAL A 184 -4.79 11.99 -7.76
N GLU A 185 -5.19 11.82 -9.03
CA GLU A 185 -4.68 12.51 -10.22
C GLU A 185 -3.18 12.83 -10.20
N SER A 186 -2.82 14.12 -10.20
CA SER A 186 -1.44 14.62 -10.29
C SER A 186 -0.79 14.89 -8.92
N SER A 187 -1.49 14.57 -7.82
CA SER A 187 -1.01 14.78 -6.46
C SER A 187 0.25 13.95 -6.22
N ARG A 188 1.33 14.61 -5.79
CA ARG A 188 2.63 13.96 -5.54
C ARG A 188 2.76 13.38 -4.13
N GLU A 189 1.84 13.74 -3.26
CA GLU A 189 1.75 13.24 -1.90
C GLU A 189 0.28 13.09 -1.53
N TRP A 190 -0.05 11.94 -0.91
CA TRP A 190 -1.37 11.68 -0.34
C TRP A 190 -1.34 10.41 0.52
N ASP A 191 -2.35 10.28 1.38
CA ASP A 191 -2.69 9.06 2.09
C ASP A 191 -4.20 8.83 2.01
N VAL A 192 -4.61 7.60 1.71
CA VAL A 192 -6.01 7.20 1.69
C VAL A 192 -6.20 5.83 2.35
N GLY A 193 -7.34 5.62 2.98
CA GLY A 193 -7.68 4.34 3.61
C GLY A 193 -8.76 4.50 4.66
N VAL A 194 -8.59 3.80 5.79
CA VAL A 194 -9.49 3.91 6.95
C VAL A 194 -8.72 4.08 8.24
N CYS A 195 -9.38 4.64 9.24
CA CYS A 195 -8.90 4.66 10.62
C CYS A 195 -10.00 4.27 11.59
N LYS A 196 -9.62 3.94 12.83
CA LYS A 196 -10.56 3.78 13.95
C LYS A 196 -11.26 5.11 14.24
N GLU A 197 -12.50 5.07 14.71
CA GLU A 197 -13.21 6.29 15.20
C GLU A 197 -12.42 6.97 16.35
N SER A 198 -11.81 6.16 17.22
CA SER A 198 -11.15 6.62 18.44
C SER A 198 -9.67 6.98 18.27
N VAL A 199 -9.18 7.17 17.02
CA VAL A 199 -7.77 7.54 16.81
C VAL A 199 -7.44 8.86 17.51
N HIS A 200 -6.20 8.98 17.99
CA HIS A 200 -5.69 10.23 18.53
C HIS A 200 -5.61 11.30 17.43
N ARG A 201 -6.17 12.48 17.68
CA ARG A 201 -6.29 13.56 16.68
C ARG A 201 -5.40 14.78 16.95
N GLN A 202 -4.75 14.82 18.11
CA GLN A 202 -3.84 15.91 18.45
C GLN A 202 -2.41 15.59 18.01
N GLY A 203 -1.63 16.61 17.68
CA GLY A 203 -0.24 16.44 17.25
C GLY A 203 -0.06 15.73 15.90
N MET A 204 1.19 15.36 15.64
CA MET A 204 1.57 14.53 14.49
C MET A 204 1.12 13.09 14.70
N ILE A 205 0.41 12.52 13.72
CA ILE A 205 -0.02 11.13 13.76
C ILE A 205 0.95 10.25 12.99
N GLN A 206 1.17 9.05 13.51
CA GLN A 206 1.86 7.98 12.80
C GLN A 206 0.81 7.07 12.16
N LEU A 207 0.89 6.90 10.84
CA LEU A 207 -0.05 6.07 10.08
C LEU A 207 0.37 4.60 10.13
N SER A 208 -0.20 3.86 11.08
CA SER A 208 0.01 2.42 11.19
C SER A 208 -1.13 1.66 11.89
N PRO A 209 -1.28 0.33 11.64
CA PRO A 209 -2.33 -0.48 12.25
C PRO A 209 -2.35 -0.47 13.78
N ASP A 210 -1.19 -0.45 14.43
CA ASP A 210 -1.06 -0.36 15.90
C ASP A 210 -1.56 0.98 16.44
N ARG A 211 -1.58 2.02 15.60
CA ARG A 211 -2.16 3.34 15.88
C ARG A 211 -3.58 3.50 15.35
N GLY A 212 -4.14 2.45 14.74
CA GLY A 212 -5.51 2.44 14.24
C GLY A 212 -5.69 2.98 12.83
N PHE A 213 -4.66 2.93 11.98
CA PHE A 213 -4.71 3.39 10.59
C PHE A 213 -4.34 2.26 9.61
N TRP A 214 -5.12 2.10 8.55
CA TRP A 214 -4.86 1.17 7.45
C TRP A 214 -4.92 1.95 6.15
N THR A 215 -3.77 2.45 5.72
CA THR A 215 -3.65 3.39 4.61
C THR A 215 -2.61 2.96 3.59
N VAL A 216 -2.84 3.36 2.35
CA VAL A 216 -1.83 3.40 1.29
C VAL A 216 -1.48 4.85 0.99
N SER A 217 -0.25 5.08 0.59
CA SER A 217 0.31 6.42 0.46
C SER A 217 1.20 6.58 -0.76
N LEU A 218 1.31 7.82 -1.22
CA LEU A 218 2.30 8.28 -2.18
C LEU A 218 3.18 9.35 -1.53
N ARG A 219 4.50 9.28 -1.78
CA ARG A 219 5.47 10.31 -1.42
C ARG A 219 6.35 10.67 -2.61
N ARG A 220 6.67 11.97 -2.73
CA ARG A 220 7.55 12.52 -3.78
C ARG A 220 7.19 12.07 -5.22
N GLY A 221 5.90 11.79 -5.46
CA GLY A 221 5.35 11.43 -6.77
C GLY A 221 5.68 10.02 -7.29
N GLN A 222 6.46 9.20 -6.55
CA GLN A 222 6.88 7.88 -7.05
C GLN A 222 7.01 6.80 -5.98
N PHE A 223 7.11 7.15 -4.70
CA PHE A 223 7.27 6.17 -3.63
C PHE A 223 5.90 5.81 -3.05
N TYR A 224 5.37 4.67 -3.48
CA TYR A 224 4.15 4.10 -2.94
C TYR A 224 4.46 3.22 -1.74
N SER A 225 3.63 3.29 -0.69
CA SER A 225 3.79 2.43 0.48
C SER A 225 2.48 2.15 1.19
N ALA A 226 2.41 1.00 1.86
CA ALA A 226 1.39 0.70 2.86
C ALA A 226 1.90 1.11 4.25
N GLY A 227 0.99 1.61 5.09
CA GLY A 227 1.26 2.00 6.48
C GLY A 227 1.54 0.83 7.44
N THR A 228 2.19 -0.25 7.00
CA THR A 228 2.61 -1.36 7.87
C THR A 228 3.78 -0.97 8.78
N VAL A 229 4.15 -1.84 9.73
CA VAL A 229 5.31 -1.66 10.59
C VAL A 229 6.25 -2.86 10.45
N PRO A 230 7.43 -2.72 9.81
CA PRO A 230 7.89 -1.54 9.06
C PRO A 230 7.02 -1.29 7.81
N SER A 231 7.10 -0.07 7.26
CA SER A 231 6.32 0.30 6.06
C SER A 231 6.70 -0.57 4.86
N THR A 232 5.71 -1.12 4.19
CA THR A 232 5.86 -1.95 3.00
C THR A 232 5.87 -1.07 1.77
N VAL A 233 6.98 -1.11 1.01
CA VAL A 233 7.10 -0.42 -0.28
C VAL A 233 6.22 -1.13 -1.30
N LEU A 234 5.48 -0.38 -2.12
CA LEU A 234 4.55 -0.94 -3.09
C LEU A 234 5.03 -0.67 -4.53
N ARG A 235 4.94 -1.70 -5.37
CA ARG A 235 5.20 -1.60 -6.81
C ARG A 235 3.89 -1.33 -7.54
N VAL A 236 3.56 -0.05 -7.72
CA VAL A 236 2.30 0.40 -8.34
C VAL A 236 2.56 0.97 -9.73
N ASN A 237 1.57 0.85 -10.62
CA ASN A 237 1.61 1.51 -11.93
C ASN A 237 1.79 3.03 -11.75
N PRO A 238 2.83 3.65 -12.34
CA PRO A 238 3.07 5.09 -12.19
C PRO A 238 1.94 5.99 -12.71
N ARG A 239 1.00 5.45 -13.49
CA ARG A 239 -0.18 6.17 -13.98
C ARG A 239 -1.39 6.08 -13.04
N LEU A 240 -1.20 5.63 -11.79
CA LEU A 240 -2.25 5.60 -10.78
C LEU A 240 -2.81 7.01 -10.56
N HIS A 241 -4.07 7.21 -10.96
CA HIS A 241 -4.80 8.46 -10.77
C HIS A 241 -6.10 8.26 -9.98
N ARG A 242 -6.52 7.01 -9.77
CA ARG A 242 -7.72 6.66 -9.00
C ARG A 242 -7.53 5.38 -8.20
N VAL A 243 -7.79 5.46 -6.90
CA VAL A 243 -7.71 4.36 -5.95
C VAL A 243 -9.12 3.88 -5.60
N GLY A 244 -9.39 2.59 -5.80
CA GLY A 244 -10.55 1.90 -5.25
C GLY A 244 -10.24 1.36 -3.87
N ILE A 245 -11.14 1.59 -2.93
CA ILE A 245 -10.99 1.16 -1.54
C ILE A 245 -12.16 0.24 -1.21
N PHE A 246 -11.86 -1.01 -0.92
CA PHE A 246 -12.84 -2.03 -0.58
C PHE A 246 -12.65 -2.49 0.86
N LEU A 247 -13.58 -2.12 1.72
CA LEU A 247 -13.63 -2.53 3.12
C LEU A 247 -14.57 -3.73 3.26
N ASP A 248 -14.05 -4.87 3.71
CA ASP A 248 -14.82 -6.06 4.04
C ASP A 248 -14.65 -6.36 5.53
N LEU A 249 -15.63 -5.93 6.33
CA LEU A 249 -15.62 -6.19 7.78
C LEU A 249 -16.01 -7.63 8.11
N ASN A 250 -16.60 -8.38 7.17
CA ASN A 250 -16.93 -9.78 7.37
C ASN A 250 -15.66 -10.65 7.29
N SER A 251 -14.79 -10.39 6.31
CA SER A 251 -13.46 -11.02 6.20
C SER A 251 -12.37 -10.27 6.97
N ARG A 252 -12.70 -9.14 7.60
CA ARG A 252 -11.78 -8.28 8.36
C ARG A 252 -10.58 -7.80 7.53
N SER A 253 -10.85 -7.38 6.30
CA SER A 253 -9.83 -6.90 5.36
C SER A 253 -10.20 -5.57 4.72
N ILE A 254 -9.18 -4.81 4.33
CA ILE A 254 -9.34 -3.65 3.44
C ILE A 254 -8.36 -3.78 2.29
N SER A 255 -8.88 -3.72 1.07
CA SER A 255 -8.13 -3.88 -0.18
C SER A 255 -8.14 -2.60 -1.00
N PHE A 256 -7.03 -2.34 -1.68
CA PHE A 256 -6.79 -1.17 -2.50
C PHE A 256 -6.54 -1.60 -3.94
N TYR A 257 -7.12 -0.88 -4.90
CA TYR A 257 -7.02 -1.20 -6.32
C TYR A 257 -6.73 0.04 -7.16
N HIS A 258 -5.95 -0.11 -8.22
CA HIS A 258 -5.88 0.88 -9.28
C HIS A 258 -7.08 0.69 -10.21
N ILE A 259 -7.97 1.67 -10.25
CA ILE A 259 -9.27 1.50 -10.94
C ILE A 259 -9.14 1.30 -12.44
N SER A 260 -8.14 1.93 -13.05
CA SER A 260 -8.06 2.05 -14.51
C SER A 260 -7.57 0.77 -15.18
N ASP A 261 -6.69 0.01 -14.54
CA ASP A 261 -6.28 -1.33 -15.00
C ASP A 261 -6.88 -2.47 -14.17
N GLY A 262 -7.48 -2.15 -13.02
CA GLY A 262 -8.08 -3.10 -12.07
C GLY A 262 -7.04 -3.84 -11.22
N SER A 263 -5.76 -3.46 -11.30
CA SER A 263 -4.69 -4.12 -10.54
C SER A 263 -4.87 -3.92 -9.05
N HIS A 264 -4.48 -4.95 -8.29
CA HIS A 264 -4.37 -4.88 -6.84
C HIS A 264 -3.16 -4.02 -6.44
N ILE A 265 -3.35 -3.18 -5.43
CA ILE A 265 -2.30 -2.36 -4.84
C ILE A 265 -1.81 -3.00 -3.54
N PHE A 266 -2.73 -3.24 -2.61
CA PHE A 266 -2.40 -3.79 -1.29
C PHE A 266 -3.67 -4.26 -0.57
N THR A 267 -3.52 -5.18 0.39
CA THR A 267 -4.60 -5.57 1.30
C THR A 267 -4.06 -5.63 2.72
N PHE A 268 -4.72 -4.94 3.65
CA PHE A 268 -4.55 -5.22 5.08
C PHE A 268 -5.59 -6.23 5.52
N THR A 269 -5.19 -7.10 6.43
CA THR A 269 -6.06 -8.11 7.05
C THR A 269 -6.12 -7.87 8.57
N LYS A 270 -6.91 -8.67 9.30
CA LYS A 270 -7.09 -8.55 10.76
C LYS A 270 -7.56 -7.17 11.25
N LEU A 271 -8.42 -6.50 10.49
CA LEU A 271 -9.09 -5.29 10.97
C LEU A 271 -9.79 -5.51 12.33
N PRO A 272 -9.90 -4.49 13.20
CA PRO A 272 -10.56 -4.60 14.49
C PRO A 272 -12.05 -4.90 14.33
N THR A 273 -12.64 -5.57 15.31
CA THR A 273 -14.07 -5.95 15.30
C THR A 273 -14.91 -5.17 16.30
N ALA A 274 -14.29 -4.44 17.23
CA ALA A 274 -14.95 -3.87 18.39
C ALA A 274 -15.26 -2.37 18.27
N GLU A 275 -14.90 -1.72 17.16
CA GLU A 275 -15.07 -0.28 16.99
C GLU A 275 -15.35 0.11 15.54
N PRO A 276 -16.06 1.23 15.29
CA PRO A 276 -16.31 1.70 13.94
C PRO A 276 -15.02 2.14 13.22
N LEU A 277 -14.97 1.86 11.92
CA LEU A 277 -13.96 2.42 11.02
C LEU A 277 -14.53 3.58 10.20
N ARG A 278 -13.70 4.60 9.99
CA ARG A 278 -13.99 5.80 9.20
C ARG A 278 -13.10 5.84 7.97
N PRO A 279 -13.58 6.29 6.80
CA PRO A 279 -12.70 6.69 5.70
C PRO A 279 -11.71 7.75 6.17
N PHE A 280 -10.46 7.64 5.73
CA PHE A 280 -9.37 8.55 6.07
C PHE A 280 -8.76 9.14 4.79
N PHE A 281 -8.53 10.45 4.80
CA PHE A 281 -7.96 11.18 3.67
C PHE A 281 -6.94 12.20 4.18
N SER A 282 -5.75 12.20 3.57
CA SER A 282 -4.71 13.21 3.82
C SER A 282 -4.19 13.69 2.47
N PRO A 283 -4.59 14.88 1.97
CA PRO A 283 -3.93 15.45 0.81
C PRO A 283 -2.49 15.84 1.16
N GLY A 284 -1.61 15.82 0.17
CA GLY A 284 -0.26 16.36 0.29
C GLY A 284 -0.26 17.85 0.62
N SER A 285 0.89 18.34 1.12
CA SER A 285 1.06 19.77 1.34
C SER A 285 0.95 20.54 0.02
N ALA A 286 0.37 21.74 0.09
CA ALA A 286 0.47 22.67 -1.03
C ALA A 286 1.94 23.09 -1.21
N THR A 287 2.42 23.05 -2.46
CA THR A 287 3.67 23.71 -2.86
C THR A 287 3.33 24.93 -3.71
N ARG A 288 4.27 25.86 -3.88
CA ARG A 288 4.03 27.08 -4.70
C ARG A 288 3.61 26.76 -6.14
N ASP A 289 4.00 25.58 -6.64
CA ASP A 289 3.85 25.21 -8.05
C ASP A 289 2.82 24.09 -8.28
N ALA A 290 2.28 23.48 -7.22
CA ALA A 290 1.29 22.41 -7.33
C ALA A 290 0.43 22.27 -6.07
N GLN A 291 -0.88 22.20 -6.27
CA GLN A 291 -1.86 21.88 -5.24
C GLN A 291 -2.17 20.39 -5.30
N CYS A 292 -1.96 19.68 -4.18
CA CYS A 292 -2.41 18.29 -4.04
C CYS A 292 -3.86 18.30 -3.56
N PHE A 293 -4.73 17.59 -4.27
CA PHE A 293 -6.11 17.39 -3.89
C PHE A 293 -6.45 15.90 -3.87
N LEU A 294 -7.53 15.59 -3.14
CA LEU A 294 -8.20 14.31 -3.16
C LEU A 294 -9.67 14.56 -3.46
N ARG A 295 -10.24 13.80 -4.38
CA ARG A 295 -11.67 13.91 -4.73
C ARG A 295 -12.34 12.54 -4.63
N ILE A 296 -13.33 12.43 -3.76
CA ILE A 296 -14.17 11.25 -3.64
C ILE A 296 -15.08 11.18 -4.88
N CYS A 297 -15.03 10.07 -5.61
CA CYS A 297 -15.85 9.90 -6.79
C CYS A 297 -17.32 9.62 -6.39
N PRO A 298 -18.30 10.17 -7.12
CA PRO A 298 -19.71 9.90 -6.86
C PRO A 298 -20.06 8.43 -7.09
N VAL A 299 -21.17 7.98 -6.47
CA VAL A 299 -21.74 6.66 -6.71
C VAL A 299 -22.24 6.60 -8.16
N VAL A 300 -21.76 5.63 -8.94
CA VAL A 300 -22.27 5.42 -10.29
C VAL A 300 -23.48 4.48 -10.21
N ASN A 301 -24.68 5.02 -10.38
CA ASN A 301 -25.89 4.20 -10.53
C ASN A 301 -25.81 3.43 -11.85
N LEU A 302 -25.44 2.15 -11.79
CA LEU A 302 -25.38 1.26 -12.96
C LEU A 302 -26.77 0.79 -13.46
N GLY A 303 -27.78 1.66 -13.36
CA GLY A 303 -29.14 1.37 -13.78
C GLY A 303 -30.01 2.63 -13.80
N ILE A 304 -30.76 2.79 -14.89
CA ILE A 304 -31.64 3.90 -15.26
C ILE A 304 -30.90 5.05 -15.96
N ASP A 305 -30.66 4.87 -17.26
CA ASP A 305 -30.89 5.89 -18.31
C ASP A 305 -30.58 5.27 -19.68
N SER A 306 -31.51 4.46 -20.17
CA SER A 306 -31.66 4.27 -21.61
C SER A 306 -32.76 5.22 -22.06
N PRO A 307 -32.51 6.22 -22.92
CA PRO A 307 -33.58 7.02 -23.49
C PRO A 307 -34.52 6.10 -24.28
N PRO A 308 -35.85 6.32 -24.23
CA PRO A 308 -36.77 5.52 -25.02
C PRO A 308 -36.43 5.67 -26.51
N ALA A 309 -36.28 4.53 -27.19
CA ALA A 309 -36.16 4.49 -28.63
C ALA A 309 -37.42 5.11 -29.25
N ASN A 310 -37.26 6.25 -29.92
CA ASN A 310 -38.34 6.85 -30.71
C ASN A 310 -38.77 5.86 -31.81
N PRO A 311 -40.05 5.46 -31.88
CA PRO A 311 -40.56 4.80 -33.07
C PRO A 311 -40.67 5.84 -34.18
N GLY A 312 -39.76 5.73 -35.16
CA GLY A 312 -39.79 6.53 -36.37
C GLY A 312 -41.12 6.37 -37.09
N SER A 313 -41.77 7.49 -37.37
CA SER A 313 -42.95 7.62 -38.21
C SER A 313 -42.60 7.32 -39.66
N SER A 314 -43.21 6.28 -40.21
CA SER A 314 -43.31 6.05 -41.65
C SER A 314 -44.34 7.04 -42.24
N LYS A 315 -43.88 7.95 -43.09
CA LYS A 315 -44.61 8.44 -44.28
C LYS A 315 -43.60 8.79 -45.36
#